data_AF-A0A7S0W3X1-F1
#
_entry.id   AF-A0A7S0W3X1-F1
#
_cell.length_a   1.000
_cell.length_b   1.000
_cell.length_c   1.000
_cell.angle_alpha   90.00
_cell.angle_beta   90.00
_cell.angle_gamma   90.00
#
_symmetry.space_group_name_H-M   'P 1'
#
loop_
_entity.id
_entity.type
_entity.pdbx_description
1 polymer ?
#
loop_
_entity_poly.entity_id
_entity_poly.type
_entity_poly.pdbx_seq_one_letter_code
_entity_poly.pdbx_strand_id
1 'polypeptide(L)'
;VAGRQRQAATGGLVEFRGEEDFERMLSEGDAWLVMFYAPWCAHCKAAEPDFQQAALQAPIHFARVDAVSHSDIAEREGVTGFPSFRAYAGGRFVKAYSGDRTVTAFLGFAKEVELLHY
;
A
#
# COMPACT_ATOMS: atom_id res chain seq x y z
N VAL A 1 17.61 23.63 11.05
CA VAL A 1 16.83 22.42 11.43
C VAL A 1 15.43 22.60 10.89
N ALA A 2 15.22 22.28 9.62
CA ALA A 2 13.89 22.36 9.00
C ALA A 2 13.07 21.18 9.53
N GLY A 3 12.15 21.46 10.44
CA GLY A 3 11.19 20.47 10.89
C GLY A 3 10.42 19.98 9.68
N ARG A 4 10.65 18.72 9.28
CA ARG A 4 9.74 17.98 8.41
C ARG A 4 8.38 18.01 9.09
N GLN A 5 7.51 18.89 8.64
CA GLN A 5 6.09 18.78 8.92
C GLN A 5 5.67 17.43 8.31
N ARG A 6 5.63 16.40 9.16
CA ARG A 6 4.97 15.13 8.83
C ARG A 6 3.53 15.52 8.50
N GLN A 7 3.19 15.55 7.22
CA GLN A 7 1.80 15.58 6.82
C GLN A 7 1.21 14.30 7.44
N ALA A 8 0.34 14.47 8.43
CA ALA A 8 -0.43 13.37 8.96
C ALA A 8 -1.17 12.74 7.78
N ALA A 9 -0.90 11.46 7.51
CA ALA A 9 -1.52 10.68 6.44
C ALA A 9 -3.04 10.92 6.47
N THR A 10 -3.53 11.73 5.55
CA THR A 10 -4.94 12.13 5.49
C THR A 10 -5.71 11.01 4.79
N GLY A 11 -5.94 9.93 5.55
CA GLY A 11 -7.07 8.99 5.55
C GLY A 11 -7.60 8.37 4.26
N GLY A 12 -6.98 8.56 3.10
CA GLY A 12 -7.51 8.09 1.83
C GLY A 12 -6.79 6.85 1.30
N LEU A 13 -7.54 5.95 0.65
CA LEU A 13 -6.94 4.98 -0.27
C LEU A 13 -6.53 5.68 -1.56
N VAL A 14 -5.23 5.68 -1.87
CA VAL A 14 -4.68 6.22 -3.12
C VAL A 14 -4.77 5.18 -4.25
N GLU A 15 -4.95 5.61 -5.49
CA GLU A 15 -4.79 4.75 -6.67
C GLU A 15 -3.59 5.21 -7.50
N PHE A 16 -2.63 4.31 -7.72
CA PHE A 16 -1.51 4.57 -8.61
C PHE A 16 -1.92 4.41 -10.07
N ARG A 17 -1.54 5.38 -10.89
CA ARG A 17 -1.96 5.48 -12.31
C ARG A 17 -0.87 5.10 -13.32
N GLY A 18 0.30 4.67 -12.85
CA GLY A 18 1.43 4.31 -13.69
C GLY A 18 2.76 4.30 -12.93
N GLU A 19 3.83 3.93 -13.63
CA GLU A 19 5.16 3.72 -13.04
C GLU A 19 5.73 5.00 -12.40
N GLU A 20 5.66 6.13 -13.10
CA GLU A 20 6.15 7.42 -12.60
C GLU A 20 5.44 7.85 -11.31
N ASP A 21 4.13 7.60 -11.23
CA ASP A 21 3.32 7.92 -10.05
C ASP A 21 3.68 7.01 -8.87
N PHE A 22 3.86 5.70 -9.14
CA PHE A 22 4.29 4.72 -8.16
C PHE A 22 5.66 5.07 -7.56
N GLU A 23 6.66 5.32 -8.40
CA GLU A 23 8.02 5.63 -7.93
C GLU A 23 8.09 6.95 -7.17
N ARG A 24 7.47 8.00 -7.72
CA ARG A 24 7.44 9.32 -7.08
C ARG A 24 6.83 9.23 -5.70
N MET A 25 5.67 8.61 -5.55
CA MET A 25 4.95 8.55 -4.27
C MET A 25 5.64 7.67 -3.23
N LEU A 26 6.28 6.57 -3.65
CA LEU A 26 7.09 5.76 -2.73
C LEU A 26 8.37 6.50 -2.28
N SER A 27 8.93 7.36 -3.13
CA SER A 27 10.18 8.09 -2.85
C SER A 27 10.05 9.25 -1.87
N GLU A 28 8.83 9.73 -1.59
CA GLU A 28 8.56 10.86 -0.69
C GLU A 28 8.95 10.58 0.78
N GLY A 29 9.42 9.37 1.07
CA GLY A 29 10.03 9.02 2.35
C GLY A 29 9.01 8.61 3.40
N ASP A 30 7.78 8.29 2.99
CA ASP A 30 6.74 7.77 3.86
C ASP A 30 6.64 6.25 3.77
N ALA A 31 5.93 5.65 4.73
CA ALA A 31 5.58 4.24 4.70
C ALA A 31 4.26 4.03 3.96
N TRP A 32 4.19 2.97 3.15
CA TRP A 32 3.05 2.65 2.29
C TRP A 32 2.68 1.17 2.42
N LEU A 33 1.39 0.87 2.41
CA LEU A 33 0.86 -0.45 2.11
C LEU A 33 0.12 -0.41 0.77
N VAL A 34 0.62 -1.17 -0.21
CA VAL A 34 0.09 -1.17 -1.57
C VAL A 34 -0.62 -2.49 -1.87
N MET A 35 -1.87 -2.42 -2.31
CA MET A 35 -2.67 -3.52 -2.80
C MET A 35 -2.57 -3.63 -4.33
N PHE A 36 -1.98 -4.71 -4.82
CA PHE A 36 -1.96 -5.08 -6.23
C PHE A 36 -3.21 -5.91 -6.52
N TYR A 37 -4.09 -5.38 -7.36
CA TYR A 37 -5.40 -5.97 -7.62
C TYR A 37 -5.67 -6.16 -9.11
N ALA A 38 -6.72 -6.93 -9.40
CA ALA A 38 -7.32 -7.04 -10.71
C ALA A 38 -8.82 -6.71 -10.61
N PRO A 39 -9.40 -5.93 -11.55
CA PRO A 39 -10.77 -5.41 -11.44
C PRO A 39 -11.85 -6.49 -11.48
N TRP A 40 -11.54 -7.66 -12.05
CA TRP A 40 -12.43 -8.82 -12.13
C TRP A 40 -12.26 -9.80 -10.97
N CYS A 41 -11.27 -9.61 -10.08
CA CYS A 41 -10.98 -10.58 -9.02
C CYS A 41 -11.94 -10.44 -7.82
N ALA A 42 -12.73 -11.49 -7.56
CA ALA A 42 -13.67 -11.52 -6.44
C ALA A 42 -12.97 -11.37 -5.07
N HIS A 43 -11.78 -11.95 -4.90
CA HIS A 43 -11.00 -11.82 -3.66
C HIS A 43 -10.50 -10.39 -3.43
N CYS A 44 -10.21 -9.64 -4.50
CA CYS A 44 -9.86 -8.22 -4.40
C CYS A 44 -11.07 -7.42 -3.93
N LYS A 45 -12.22 -7.62 -4.59
CA LYS A 45 -13.48 -6.93 -4.24
C LYS A 45 -13.91 -7.20 -2.80
N ALA A 46 -13.66 -8.41 -2.29
CA ALA A 46 -13.96 -8.76 -0.90
C ALA A 46 -13.02 -8.07 0.11
N ALA A 47 -11.77 -7.82 -0.26
CA ALA A 47 -10.78 -7.20 0.63
C ALA A 47 -10.80 -5.67 0.62
N GLU A 48 -11.27 -5.07 -0.48
CA GLU A 48 -11.26 -3.61 -0.69
C GLU A 48 -12.00 -2.80 0.39
N PRO A 49 -13.18 -3.19 0.89
CA PRO A 49 -13.88 -2.43 1.93
C PRO A 49 -13.07 -2.32 3.23
N ASP A 50 -12.53 -3.45 3.71
CA ASP A 50 -11.68 -3.48 4.89
C ASP A 50 -10.37 -2.71 4.68
N PHE A 51 -9.79 -2.80 3.49
CA PHE A 51 -8.57 -2.09 3.13
C PHE A 51 -8.78 -0.56 3.11
N GLN A 52 -9.88 -0.09 2.52
CA GLN A 52 -10.27 1.33 2.56
C GLN A 52 -10.55 1.82 3.98
N GLN A 53 -11.23 1.01 4.79
CA GLN A 53 -11.51 1.39 6.18
C GLN A 53 -10.24 1.45 7.04
N ALA A 54 -9.26 0.58 6.78
CA ALA A 54 -7.96 0.64 7.41
C ALA A 54 -7.18 1.89 6.97
N ALA A 55 -7.22 2.26 5.69
CA ALA A 55 -6.56 3.46 5.15
C ALA A 55 -6.97 4.75 5.87
N LEU A 56 -8.22 4.84 6.35
CA LEU A 56 -8.74 5.99 7.09
C LEU A 56 -8.10 6.18 8.49
N GLN A 57 -7.52 5.12 9.04
CA GLN A 57 -7.11 5.06 10.45
C GLN A 57 -5.63 4.68 10.63
N ALA A 58 -4.98 4.23 9.56
CA ALA A 58 -3.62 3.74 9.61
C ALA A 58 -2.60 4.88 9.82
N PRO A 59 -1.48 4.61 10.51
CA PRO A 59 -0.41 5.58 10.65
C PRO A 59 0.52 5.68 9.42
N ILE A 60 0.26 4.87 8.38
CA ILE A 60 0.99 4.84 7.11
C ILE A 60 0.00 5.04 5.97
N HIS A 61 0.50 5.37 4.78
CA HIS A 61 -0.36 5.53 3.61
C HIS A 61 -0.79 4.19 3.02
N PHE A 62 -1.98 4.17 2.43
CA PHE A 62 -2.52 3.00 1.73
C PHE A 62 -2.74 3.36 0.27
N ALA A 63 -2.35 2.46 -0.62
CA ALA A 63 -2.56 2.62 -2.05
C ALA A 63 -3.02 1.31 -2.69
N ARG A 64 -3.62 1.42 -3.87
CA ARG A 64 -3.92 0.29 -4.75
C ARG A 64 -3.41 0.55 -6.16
N VAL A 65 -3.12 -0.53 -6.88
CA VAL A 65 -2.72 -0.49 -8.29
C VAL A 65 -3.41 -1.61 -9.05
N ASP A 66 -4.01 -1.25 -10.19
CA ASP A 66 -4.51 -2.25 -11.14
C ASP A 66 -3.31 -2.88 -11.83
N ALA A 67 -2.89 -4.03 -11.31
CA ALA A 67 -1.74 -4.77 -11.79
C ALA A 67 -1.99 -5.49 -13.13
N VAL A 68 -3.23 -5.52 -13.61
CA VAL A 68 -3.56 -6.00 -14.96
C VAL A 68 -3.34 -4.90 -15.98
N SER A 69 -3.73 -3.66 -15.66
CA SER A 69 -3.51 -2.50 -16.51
C SER A 69 -2.06 -1.98 -16.44
N HIS A 70 -1.35 -2.25 -15.35
CA HIS A 70 0.05 -1.88 -15.12
C HIS A 70 0.92 -3.12 -14.87
N SER A 71 1.03 -3.97 -15.90
CA SER A 71 1.75 -5.25 -15.82
C SER A 71 3.26 -5.08 -15.58
N ASP A 72 3.84 -3.99 -16.06
CA ASP A 72 5.22 -3.57 -15.83
C ASP A 72 5.54 -3.40 -14.34
N ILE A 73 4.66 -2.69 -13.61
CA ILE A 73 4.78 -2.52 -12.16
C ILE A 73 4.61 -3.89 -11.46
N ALA A 74 3.64 -4.68 -11.90
CA ALA A 74 3.36 -6.00 -11.32
C ALA A 74 4.55 -6.97 -11.48
N GLU A 75 5.18 -7.01 -12.65
CA GLU A 75 6.35 -7.83 -12.94
C GLU A 75 7.56 -7.39 -12.12
N ARG A 76 7.85 -6.08 -12.10
CA ARG A 76 8.96 -5.51 -11.32
C ARG A 76 8.82 -5.80 -9.83
N GLU A 77 7.61 -5.66 -9.32
CA GLU A 77 7.33 -5.96 -7.91
C GLU A 77 7.17 -7.47 -7.68
N GLY A 78 7.23 -8.34 -8.69
CA GLY A 78 7.11 -9.80 -8.52
C GLY A 78 5.74 -10.22 -7.98
N VAL A 79 4.66 -9.63 -8.50
CA VAL A 79 3.28 -9.99 -8.18
C VAL A 79 2.86 -11.18 -9.02
N THR A 80 2.64 -12.33 -8.37
CA THR A 80 2.27 -13.59 -9.06
C THR A 80 0.81 -13.98 -8.83
N GLY A 81 0.03 -13.17 -8.13
CA GLY A 81 -1.36 -13.46 -7.81
C GLY A 81 -2.08 -12.31 -7.12
N PHE A 82 -3.42 -12.37 -7.09
CA PHE A 82 -4.27 -11.28 -6.61
C PHE A 82 -5.23 -11.71 -5.48
N PRO A 83 -5.49 -10.82 -4.50
CA PRO A 83 -4.73 -9.61 -4.21
C PRO A 83 -3.35 -9.95 -3.62
N SER A 84 -2.36 -9.11 -3.94
CA SER A 84 -1.06 -9.10 -3.25
C SER A 84 -0.88 -7.78 -2.51
N PHE A 85 -0.32 -7.83 -1.31
CA PHE A 85 -0.11 -6.66 -0.47
C PHE A 85 1.38 -6.50 -0.18
N ARG A 86 1.94 -5.33 -0.48
CA ARG A 86 3.37 -5.06 -0.28
C ARG A 86 3.56 -3.76 0.49
N ALA A 87 4.39 -3.83 1.52
CA ALA A 87 4.80 -2.67 2.30
C ALA A 87 6.08 -2.08 1.77
N TYR A 88 6.13 -0.75 1.74
CA TYR A 88 7.28 0.03 1.35
C TYR A 88 7.57 1.06 2.43
N ALA A 89 8.84 1.38 2.64
CA ALA A 89 9.27 2.48 3.50
C ALA A 89 10.52 3.10 2.91
N GLY A 90 10.59 4.44 2.87
CA GLY A 90 11.74 5.14 2.30
C GLY A 90 12.02 4.76 0.83
N GLY A 91 10.97 4.54 0.03
CA GLY A 91 11.08 4.16 -1.38
C GLY A 91 11.49 2.72 -1.65
N ARG A 92 11.56 1.85 -0.64
CA ARG A 92 12.03 0.46 -0.79
C ARG A 92 11.02 -0.53 -0.28
N PHE A 93 10.93 -1.68 -0.94
CA PHE A 93 10.16 -2.82 -0.45
C PHE A 93 10.70 -3.29 0.90
N VAL A 94 9.79 -3.46 1.87
CA VAL A 94 10.11 -3.89 3.24
C VAL A 94 9.61 -5.31 3.47
N LYS A 95 8.32 -5.55 3.25
CA LYS A 95 7.66 -6.81 3.64
C LYS A 95 6.38 -7.05 2.84
N ALA A 96 6.11 -8.30 2.48
CA ALA A 96 4.83 -8.71 1.94
C ALA A 96 3.83 -8.99 3.09
N TYR A 97 2.56 -8.64 2.89
CA TYR A 97 1.50 -8.96 3.84
C TYR A 97 0.69 -10.17 3.37
N SER A 98 0.59 -11.18 4.24
CA SER A 98 -0.12 -12.42 4.00
C SER A 98 -1.10 -12.77 5.12
N GLY A 99 -1.45 -11.80 5.97
CA GLY A 99 -2.40 -11.98 7.07
C GLY A 99 -3.86 -11.84 6.65
N ASP A 100 -4.76 -11.83 7.63
CA ASP A 100 -6.20 -11.71 7.42
C ASP A 100 -6.57 -10.38 6.76
N ARG A 101 -7.59 -10.39 5.90
CA ARG A 101 -7.99 -9.20 5.14
C ARG A 101 -9.07 -8.40 5.87
N THR A 102 -8.85 -8.16 7.16
CA THR A 102 -9.76 -7.40 8.04
C THR A 102 -9.14 -6.06 8.41
N VAL A 103 -9.96 -5.06 8.72
CA VAL A 103 -9.47 -3.74 9.18
C VAL A 103 -8.43 -3.87 10.29
N THR A 104 -8.72 -4.66 11.33
CA THR A 104 -7.84 -4.81 12.50
C THR A 104 -6.48 -5.38 12.13
N ALA A 105 -6.45 -6.39 11.24
CA ALA A 105 -5.22 -7.04 10.84
C ALA A 105 -4.35 -6.11 9.96
N PHE A 106 -4.98 -5.37 9.03
CA PHE A 106 -4.28 -4.34 8.25
C PHE A 106 -3.71 -3.23 9.15
N LEU A 107 -4.46 -2.75 10.14
CA LEU A 107 -3.99 -1.74 11.08
C LEU A 107 -2.84 -2.25 11.96
N GLY A 108 -2.89 -3.51 12.38
CA GLY A 108 -1.79 -4.15 13.12
C GLY A 108 -0.51 -4.15 12.31
N PHE A 109 -0.60 -4.62 11.06
CA PHE A 109 0.55 -4.63 10.15
C PHE A 109 1.05 -3.23 9.80
N ALA A 110 0.16 -2.27 9.59
CA ALA A 110 0.53 -0.88 9.33
C ALA A 110 1.40 -0.28 10.46
N LYS A 111 1.06 -0.57 11.72
CA LYS A 111 1.86 -0.16 12.88
C LYS A 111 3.23 -0.84 12.92
N GLU A 112 3.31 -2.12 12.56
CA GLU A 112 4.61 -2.81 12.44
C GLU A 112 5.50 -2.13 11.39
N VAL A 113 4.94 -1.79 10.22
CA VAL A 113 5.70 -1.15 9.13
C VAL A 113 6.13 0.26 9.50
N GLU A 114 5.28 1.04 10.17
CA GLU A 114 5.64 2.37 10.68
C GLU A 114 6.89 2.33 11.58
N LEU A 115 6.98 1.33 12.46
CA LEU A 115 8.12 1.14 13.36
C LEU A 115 9.42 0.75 12.63
N LEU A 116 9.34 0.16 11.43
CA LEU A 116 10.51 -0.18 10.61
C LEU A 116 11.07 1.01 9.83
N HIS A 117 10.32 2.11 9.76
CA HIS A 117 10.73 3.34 9.10
C HIS A 117 11.48 4.31 10.04
N TYR A 118 11.53 4.02 11.34
CA TYR A 118 12.18 4.84 12.37
C TYR A 118 13.55 4.28 12.78
#